data_AF-A0A4R5YLB1-F1
#
_entry.id   AF-A0A4R5YLB1-F1
#
_cell.length_a   1.000
_cell.length_b   1.000
_cell.length_c   1.000
_cell.angle_alpha   90.00
_cell.angle_beta   90.00
_cell.angle_gamma   90.00
#
_symmetry.space_group_name_H-M   'P 1'
#
loop_
_entity.id
_entity.type
_entity.pdbx_description
1 polymer ?
#
loop_
_entity_poly.entity_id
_entity_poly.type
_entity_poly.pdbx_seq_one_letter_code
_entity_poly.pdbx_strand_id
1 'polypeptide(L)'
;MTRFEVGVGGWEHDCCDPELSRFTSVKWTVIPVAHGRFVETHHGLDDSEGLKVVEVVGTVVQLEATERDGSRTPITRIPSGRALRGMDGEDAGDVIGMHTDRVVVVSDDGFIVTVEVRD
;
A
#
# COMPACT_ATOMS: atom_id res chain seq x y z
N MET A 1 13.48 6.26 -15.33
CA MET A 1 12.95 5.72 -14.07
C MET A 1 11.46 5.96 -14.07
N THR A 2 10.71 4.87 -14.13
CA THR A 2 9.25 4.88 -14.21
C THR A 2 8.68 4.76 -12.81
N ARG A 3 7.60 5.49 -12.51
CA ARG A 3 6.93 5.44 -11.21
C ARG A 3 5.53 4.88 -11.37
N PHE A 4 5.15 4.01 -10.44
CA PHE A 4 3.83 3.40 -10.36
C PHE A 4 3.19 3.72 -9.02
N GLU A 5 1.93 4.17 -9.04
CA GLU A 5 1.09 4.24 -7.85
C GLU A 5 0.35 2.92 -7.67
N VAL A 6 0.54 2.29 -6.51
CA VAL A 6 -0.12 1.06 -6.11
C VAL A 6 -0.96 1.34 -4.87
N GLY A 7 -2.27 1.10 -4.97
CA GLY A 7 -3.18 1.06 -3.83
C GLY A 7 -2.90 -0.18 -3.00
N VAL A 8 -2.68 0.02 -1.71
CA VAL A 8 -2.39 -1.01 -0.71
C VAL A 8 -3.39 -0.84 0.43
N GLY A 9 -4.04 -1.91 0.86
CA GLY A 9 -5.03 -1.84 1.92
C GLY A 9 -6.14 -2.88 1.77
N GLY A 10 -7.17 -2.73 2.60
CA GLY A 10 -8.28 -3.68 2.66
C GLY A 10 -7.82 -5.08 3.03
N TRP A 11 -8.59 -6.08 2.57
CA TRP A 11 -8.36 -7.48 2.95
C TRP A 11 -6.95 -8.00 2.63
N GLU A 12 -6.38 -7.61 1.50
CA GLU A 12 -5.08 -8.07 1.01
C GLU A 12 -3.96 -7.71 2.00
N HIS A 13 -3.91 -6.45 2.41
CA HIS A 13 -2.88 -5.95 3.33
C HIS A 13 -3.16 -6.34 4.78
N ASP A 14 -4.41 -6.19 5.21
CA ASP A 14 -4.80 -6.45 6.59
C ASP A 14 -4.62 -7.93 6.99
N CYS A 15 -4.58 -8.86 6.02
CA CYS A 15 -4.49 -10.28 6.31
C CYS A 15 -3.10 -10.71 6.78
N CYS A 16 -2.03 -10.37 6.06
CA CYS A 16 -0.73 -10.98 6.27
C CYS A 16 0.49 -10.12 5.90
N ASP A 17 0.30 -8.89 5.42
CA ASP A 17 1.41 -8.17 4.85
C ASP A 17 2.37 -7.59 5.90
N PRO A 18 3.69 -7.59 5.58
CA PRO A 18 4.66 -6.93 6.42
C PRO A 18 4.48 -5.41 6.39
N GLU A 19 5.09 -4.74 7.37
CA GLU A 19 5.22 -3.29 7.34
C GLU A 19 5.90 -2.82 6.05
N LEU A 20 5.40 -1.73 5.46
CA LEU A 20 6.03 -1.05 4.35
C LEU A 20 6.61 0.30 4.80
N SER A 21 7.85 0.56 4.40
CA SER A 21 8.54 1.81 4.64
C SER A 21 9.22 2.30 3.37
N ARG A 22 9.59 3.58 3.34
CA ARG A 22 10.37 4.12 2.22
C ARG A 22 11.69 3.37 2.09
N PHE A 23 12.13 3.20 0.85
CA PHE A 23 13.33 2.49 0.43
C PHE A 23 13.27 0.96 0.56
N THR A 24 12.13 0.40 0.96
CA THR A 24 11.87 -1.04 0.86
C THR A 24 11.82 -1.47 -0.59
N SER A 25 12.49 -2.57 -0.92
CA SER A 25 12.39 -3.21 -2.23
C SER A 25 11.17 -4.11 -2.26
N VAL A 26 10.36 -4.00 -3.30
CA VAL A 26 9.11 -4.75 -3.45
C VAL A 26 9.08 -5.50 -4.78
N LYS A 27 8.40 -6.63 -4.77
CA LYS A 27 7.97 -7.36 -5.96
C LYS A 27 6.50 -7.70 -5.76
N TRP A 28 5.66 -7.02 -6.53
CA TRP A 28 4.21 -7.10 -6.39
C TRP A 28 3.54 -7.55 -7.65
N THR A 29 2.46 -8.30 -7.44
CA THR A 29 1.48 -8.62 -8.46
C THR A 29 0.35 -7.60 -8.33
N VAL A 30 0.06 -6.89 -9.42
CA VAL A 30 -0.94 -5.82 -9.39
C VAL A 30 -1.94 -5.92 -10.54
N ILE A 31 -3.13 -5.39 -10.32
CA ILE A 31 -4.15 -5.21 -11.36
C ILE A 31 -4.35 -3.73 -11.69
N PRO A 32 -4.52 -3.36 -12.97
CA PRO A 32 -4.83 -2.00 -13.35
C PRO A 32 -6.28 -1.68 -12.97
N VAL A 33 -6.48 -0.52 -12.35
CA VAL A 33 -7.81 0.05 -12.10
C VAL A 33 -7.96 1.37 -12.86
N ALA A 34 -9.16 1.96 -12.81
CA ALA A 34 -9.44 3.22 -13.47
C ALA A 34 -8.40 4.30 -13.10
N HIS A 35 -8.10 5.17 -14.07
CA HIS A 35 -7.14 6.28 -13.94
C HIS A 35 -5.66 5.88 -13.81
N GLY A 36 -5.27 4.68 -14.25
CA GLY A 36 -3.85 4.29 -14.35
C GLY A 36 -3.20 3.94 -13.01
N ARG A 37 -4.01 3.80 -11.95
CA ARG A 37 -3.57 3.25 -10.67
C ARG A 37 -3.54 1.73 -10.74
N PHE A 38 -2.71 1.16 -9.90
CA PHE A 38 -2.63 -0.27 -9.67
C PHE A 38 -3.17 -0.59 -8.28
N VAL A 39 -3.66 -1.80 -8.06
CA VAL A 39 -3.99 -2.32 -6.71
C VAL A 39 -3.24 -3.63 -6.54
N GLU A 40 -2.61 -3.81 -5.38
CA GLU A 40 -1.93 -5.04 -5.01
C GLU A 40 -2.91 -6.22 -4.88
N THR A 41 -2.48 -7.40 -5.29
CA THR A 41 -3.26 -8.63 -5.11
C THR A 41 -2.36 -9.80 -4.75
N HIS A 42 -2.69 -10.49 -3.66
CA HIS A 42 -1.97 -11.67 -3.15
C HIS A 42 -2.76 -12.96 -3.35
N HIS A 43 -4.05 -12.86 -3.60
CA HIS A 43 -4.87 -13.99 -3.99
C HIS A 43 -4.66 -14.28 -5.48
N GLY A 44 -4.35 -15.54 -5.81
CA GLY A 44 -4.18 -15.98 -7.19
C GLY A 44 -5.47 -15.70 -7.95
N LEU A 45 -5.46 -14.61 -8.73
CA LEU A 45 -6.51 -14.32 -9.68
C LEU A 45 -6.40 -15.40 -10.76
N ASP A 46 -7.33 -16.34 -10.74
CA ASP A 46 -7.36 -17.45 -11.67
C ASP A 46 -7.41 -16.87 -13.09
N ASP A 47 -6.56 -17.38 -14.00
CA ASP A 47 -6.47 -16.90 -15.40
C ASP A 47 -7.84 -16.90 -16.12
N SER A 48 -8.81 -17.64 -15.56
CA SER A 48 -10.21 -17.73 -15.96
C SER A 48 -10.99 -16.41 -15.84
N GLU A 49 -10.55 -15.45 -15.02
CA GLU A 49 -11.23 -14.14 -14.88
C GLU A 49 -10.79 -13.09 -15.91
N GLY A 50 -9.76 -13.38 -16.74
CA GLY A 50 -9.32 -12.48 -17.81
C GLY A 50 -8.75 -11.14 -17.33
N LEU A 51 -8.41 -11.02 -16.04
CA LEU A 51 -7.81 -9.82 -15.46
C LEU A 51 -6.35 -9.71 -15.90
N LYS A 52 -5.98 -8.54 -16.45
CA LYS A 52 -4.60 -8.27 -16.84
C LYS A 52 -3.77 -8.02 -15.59
N VAL A 53 -2.98 -9.02 -15.18
CA VAL A 53 -2.05 -8.91 -14.07
C VAL A 53 -0.69 -8.36 -14.56
N VAL A 54 -0.06 -7.51 -13.76
CA VAL A 54 1.25 -6.91 -14.03
C VAL A 54 2.17 -7.16 -12.83
N GLU A 55 3.44 -7.47 -13.10
CA GLU A 55 4.47 -7.53 -12.05
C GLU A 55 5.16 -6.16 -11.91
N VAL A 56 5.19 -5.61 -10.70
CA VAL A 56 5.91 -4.38 -10.36
C VAL A 56 7.06 -4.74 -9.44
N VAL A 57 8.29 -4.59 -9.93
CA VAL A 57 9.52 -4.82 -9.16
C VAL A 57 10.27 -3.50 -9.05
N GLY A 58 10.46 -3.00 -7.83
CA GLY A 58 11.10 -1.70 -7.64
C GLY A 58 11.32 -1.33 -6.19
N THR A 59 11.53 -0.04 -5.95
CA THR A 59 11.80 0.52 -4.61
C THR A 59 10.69 1.49 -4.23
N VAL A 60 10.15 1.35 -3.02
CA VAL A 60 9.19 2.29 -2.45
C VAL A 60 9.87 3.65 -2.27
N VAL A 61 9.32 4.69 -2.88
CA VAL A 61 9.86 6.06 -2.77
C VAL A 61 8.92 7.01 -2.02
N GLN A 62 7.63 6.70 -1.95
CA GLN A 62 6.63 7.50 -1.24
C GLN A 62 5.51 6.61 -0.69
N LEU A 63 4.99 7.01 0.46
CA LEU A 63 3.86 6.39 1.15
C LEU A 63 2.87 7.49 1.52
N GLU A 64 1.59 7.26 1.21
CA GLU A 64 0.50 8.17 1.54
C GLU A 64 -0.66 7.37 2.16
N ALA A 65 -1.32 7.92 3.16
CA ALA A 65 -2.62 7.45 3.62
C ALA A 65 -3.71 8.26 2.91
N THR A 66 -4.79 7.59 2.54
CA THR A 66 -6.02 8.27 2.10
C THR A 66 -6.85 8.59 3.34
N GLU A 67 -7.20 9.86 3.53
CA GLU A 67 -8.09 10.31 4.60
C GLU A 67 -9.55 10.20 4.18
N ARG A 68 -10.48 10.35 5.13
CA ARG A 68 -11.93 10.20 4.89
C ARG A 68 -12.51 11.21 3.90
N ASP A 69 -11.87 12.35 3.74
CA ASP A 69 -12.25 13.37 2.75
C ASP A 69 -11.66 13.10 1.35
N GLY A 70 -10.94 11.98 1.19
CA GLY A 70 -10.26 11.59 -0.04
C GLY A 70 -8.92 12.28 -0.26
N SER A 71 -8.48 13.13 0.67
CA SER A 71 -7.14 13.73 0.61
C SER A 71 -6.07 12.68 0.88
N ARG A 72 -4.84 12.95 0.42
CA ARG A 72 -3.68 12.11 0.63
C ARG A 72 -2.71 12.80 1.58
N THR A 73 -2.34 12.09 2.64
CA THR A 73 -1.36 12.59 3.62
C THR A 73 -0.09 11.74 3.55
N PRO A 74 1.09 12.33 3.35
CA PRO A 74 2.36 11.60 3.42
C PRO A 74 2.57 10.99 4.81
N ILE A 75 2.94 9.72 4.87
CA ILE A 75 3.11 8.95 6.12
C ILE A 75 4.51 8.36 6.24
N THR A 76 4.92 8.03 7.47
CA THR A 76 6.26 7.48 7.74
C THR A 76 6.40 6.01 7.34
N ARG A 77 5.34 5.23 7.52
CA ARG A 77 5.23 3.81 7.21
C ARG A 77 3.77 3.39 7.02
N ILE A 78 3.55 2.22 6.43
CA ILE A 78 2.30 1.47 6.52
C ILE A 78 2.55 0.31 7.50
N PRO A 79 1.85 0.26 8.65
CA PRO A 79 2.00 -0.84 9.61
C PRO A 79 1.62 -2.19 8.98
N SER A 80 2.14 -3.29 9.54
CA SER A 80 1.75 -4.63 9.11
C SER A 80 0.24 -4.86 9.24
N GLY A 81 -0.32 -5.78 8.46
CA GLY A 81 -1.74 -6.14 8.55
C GLY A 81 -2.17 -6.57 9.96
N ARG A 82 -1.30 -7.31 10.68
CA ARG A 82 -1.53 -7.67 12.08
C ARG A 82 -1.64 -6.45 12.99
N ALA A 83 -0.74 -5.48 12.84
CA ALA A 83 -0.75 -4.26 13.63
C ALA A 83 -2.01 -3.42 13.32
N LEU A 84 -2.36 -3.25 12.04
CA LEU A 84 -3.60 -2.55 11.62
C LEU A 84 -4.87 -3.20 12.19
N ARG A 85 -4.89 -4.52 12.33
CA ARG A 85 -5.99 -5.26 12.96
C ARG A 85 -5.95 -5.27 14.50
N GLY A 86 -4.98 -4.61 15.13
CA GLY A 86 -4.79 -4.62 16.58
C GLY A 86 -4.41 -6.00 17.14
N MET A 87 -3.86 -6.88 16.28
CA MET A 87 -3.42 -8.24 16.62
C MET A 87 -1.91 -8.31 16.88
N ASP A 88 -1.21 -7.18 16.81
CA ASP A 88 0.17 -7.05 17.23
C ASP A 88 0.27 -6.45 18.64
N GLY A 89 0.92 -7.17 19.55
CA GLY A 89 1.10 -6.73 20.94
C GLY A 89 2.26 -5.75 21.11
N GLU A 90 3.14 -5.66 20.11
CA GLU A 90 4.31 -4.77 20.12
C GLU A 90 4.09 -3.51 19.27
N ASP A 91 3.08 -3.53 18.39
CA ASP A 91 2.77 -2.45 17.46
C ASP A 91 1.27 -2.13 17.47
N ALA A 92 0.93 -0.91 17.88
CA ALA A 92 -0.45 -0.44 17.96
C ALA A 92 -1.12 -0.21 16.59
N GLY A 93 -0.35 -0.27 15.49
CA GLY A 93 -0.86 -0.02 14.14
C GLY A 93 -1.05 1.46 13.83
N ASP A 94 -0.40 2.36 14.59
CA ASP A 94 -0.51 3.79 14.37
C ASP A 94 0.13 4.21 13.04
N VAL A 95 -0.64 5.00 12.27
CA VAL A 95 -0.20 5.62 11.02
C VAL A 95 0.13 7.08 11.31
N ILE A 96 1.39 7.47 11.13
CA ILE A 96 1.88 8.79 11.51
C ILE A 96 2.20 9.63 10.27
N GLY A 97 1.69 10.86 10.23
CA GLY A 97 1.98 11.82 9.18
C GLY A 97 3.45 12.25 9.19
N MET A 98 4.11 12.16 8.04
CA MET A 98 5.56 12.33 7.90
C MET A 98 6.09 13.69 8.35
N HIS A 99 5.26 14.73 8.30
CA HIS A 99 5.67 16.11 8.58
C HIS A 99 4.99 16.71 9.82
N THR A 100 4.06 15.98 10.43
CA THR A 100 3.23 16.49 11.53
C THR A 100 3.44 15.73 12.82
N ASP A 101 4.00 14.51 12.75
CA ASP A 101 4.08 13.55 13.86
C ASP A 101 2.70 13.27 14.50
N ARG A 102 1.63 13.49 13.75
CA ARG A 102 0.25 13.23 14.19
C ARG A 102 -0.25 11.93 13.62
N VAL A 103 -1.07 11.24 14.40
CA VAL A 103 -1.83 10.07 13.95
C VAL A 103 -2.80 10.51 12.85
N VAL A 104 -2.77 9.79 11.73
CA VAL A 104 -3.66 9.97 10.58
C VAL A 104 -4.78 8.93 10.68
N VAL A 105 -6.02 9.39 10.52
CA VAL A 105 -7.18 8.50 10.46
C VAL A 105 -7.37 8.05 9.02
N VAL A 106 -6.93 6.83 8.73
CA VAL A 106 -7.00 6.23 7.38
C VAL A 106 -8.45 5.89 7.03
N SER A 107 -8.84 6.12 5.77
CA SER A 107 -10.12 5.70 5.21
C SER A 107 -10.09 4.25 4.74
N ASP A 108 -11.24 3.74 4.30
CA ASP A 108 -11.36 2.40 3.73
C ASP A 108 -10.61 2.26 2.37
N ASP A 109 -10.28 3.39 1.72
CA ASP A 109 -9.46 3.42 0.51
C ASP A 109 -7.97 3.11 0.79
N GLY A 110 -7.59 3.05 2.07
CA GLY A 110 -6.29 2.58 2.53
C GLY A 110 -5.14 3.50 2.18
N PHE A 111 -4.10 2.93 1.58
CA PHE A 111 -2.81 3.56 1.34
C PHE A 111 -2.46 3.61 -0.14
N ILE A 112 -1.58 4.53 -0.48
CA ILE A 112 -1.00 4.65 -1.82
C ILE A 112 0.51 4.59 -1.69
N VAL A 113 1.10 3.64 -2.40
CA VAL A 113 2.54 3.42 -2.45
C VAL A 113 3.05 3.80 -3.83
N THR A 114 4.02 4.70 -3.87
CA THR A 114 4.74 4.98 -5.11
C THR A 114 5.99 4.12 -5.18
N VAL A 115 6.07 3.29 -6.21
CA VAL A 115 7.23 2.41 -6.49
C VAL A 115 8.00 2.97 -7.69
N GLU A 116 9.30 3.16 -7.51
CA GLU A 116 10.22 3.50 -8.58
C GLU A 116 10.82 2.22 -9.17
N VAL A 117 10.53 1.98 -10.45
CA VAL A 117 10.99 0.81 -11.21
C VAL A 117 12.22 1.23 -12.01
N ARG A 118 13.30 0.46 -11.86
CA ARG A 118 14.50 0.58 -12.69
C ARG A 118 14.32 -0.31 -13.91
N ASP A 119 14.49 0.28 -15.09
CA ASP A 119 14.43 -0.42 -16.37
C ASP A 119 15.51 -1.52 -16.48
#